data_AF-A0A1G0JMZ8-F1
#
_entry.id   AF-A0A1G0JMZ8-F1
#
_cell.length_a   1.000
_cell.length_b   1.000
_cell.length_c   1.000
_cell.angle_alpha   90.00
_cell.angle_beta   90.00
_cell.angle_gamma   90.00
#
_symmetry.space_group_name_H-M   'P 1'
#
loop_
_entity.id
_entity.type
_entity.pdbx_description
1 polymer ?
#
loop_
_entity_poly.entity_id
_entity_poly.type
_entity_poly.pdbx_seq_one_letter_code
_entity_poly.pdbx_strand_id
1 'polypeptide(L)'
;MDGYFLEYDSARAGGFEPLRLVPKHKMVVLGLVTTKKAALENKDELKRRIEEASRHIPLEQLALSPQCGFSSGIGGNTMDIDQQFAKLAHIVEVAEEVWGSS
;
A
#
# COMPACT_ATOMS: atom_id res chain seq x y z
N MET A 1 7.12 -3.79 -18.45
CA MET A 1 6.61 -2.79 -17.48
C MET A 1 5.22 -3.26 -17.09
N ASP A 2 5.19 -4.08 -16.05
CA ASP A 2 4.13 -5.05 -15.76
C ASP A 2 3.23 -4.61 -14.59
N GLY A 3 3.61 -3.52 -13.90
CA GLY A 3 2.77 -2.89 -12.89
C GLY A 3 3.13 -1.42 -12.64
N TYR A 4 2.25 -0.73 -11.92
CA TYR A 4 2.42 0.66 -11.46
C TYR A 4 2.49 0.69 -9.93
N PHE A 5 3.44 1.43 -9.38
CA PHE A 5 3.54 1.71 -7.94
C PHE A 5 3.01 3.12 -7.69
N LEU A 6 1.95 3.23 -6.88
CA LEU A 6 1.22 4.48 -6.68
C LEU A 6 1.15 4.83 -5.19
N GLU A 7 1.62 6.01 -4.81
CA GLU A 7 1.60 6.50 -3.43
C GLU A 7 0.20 7.02 -3.06
N TYR A 8 -0.41 6.42 -2.04
CA TYR A 8 -1.78 6.73 -1.58
C TYR A 8 -1.88 6.85 -0.04
N ASP A 9 -0.76 7.08 0.64
CA ASP A 9 -0.65 7.11 2.11
C ASP A 9 -1.24 8.38 2.76
N SER A 10 -1.67 9.36 1.95
CA SER A 10 -2.24 10.62 2.44
C SER A 10 -3.44 11.09 1.62
N ALA A 11 -4.31 11.89 2.25
CA ALA A 11 -5.49 12.47 1.62
C ALA A 11 -5.18 13.36 0.40
N ARG A 12 -3.92 13.77 0.21
CA ARG A 12 -3.48 14.58 -0.94
C ARG A 12 -3.35 13.76 -2.24
N ALA A 13 -3.31 12.44 -2.15
CA ALA A 13 -3.16 11.55 -3.30
C ALA A 13 -4.42 11.45 -4.20
N GLY A 14 -5.54 12.02 -3.76
CA GLY A 14 -6.83 11.88 -4.45
C GLY A 14 -7.48 10.51 -4.24
N GLY A 15 -8.53 10.24 -5.00
CA GLY A 15 -9.28 8.99 -4.98
C GLY A 15 -8.76 7.93 -5.97
N PHE A 16 -9.44 6.78 -5.98
CA PHE A 16 -9.06 5.62 -6.81
C PHE A 16 -9.79 5.55 -8.15
N GLU A 17 -10.64 6.53 -8.48
CA GLU A 17 -11.40 6.56 -9.73
C GLU A 17 -10.53 6.42 -11.00
N PRO A 18 -9.30 6.97 -11.07
CA PRO A 18 -8.41 6.78 -12.22
C PRO A 18 -7.97 5.34 -12.46
N LEU A 19 -8.04 4.44 -11.46
CA LEU A 19 -7.60 3.04 -11.61
C LEU A 19 -8.39 2.28 -12.68
N ARG A 20 -9.61 2.71 -13.01
CA ARG A 20 -10.42 2.16 -14.11
C ARG A 20 -9.76 2.23 -15.49
N LEU A 21 -8.73 3.09 -15.63
CA LEU A 21 -7.98 3.28 -16.87
C LEU A 21 -6.78 2.35 -16.99
N VAL A 22 -6.47 1.57 -15.94
CA VAL A 22 -5.34 0.64 -15.94
C VAL A 22 -5.66 -0.56 -16.84
N PRO A 23 -4.76 -0.94 -17.77
CA PRO A 23 -4.94 -2.12 -18.59
C PRO A 23 -5.07 -3.40 -17.75
N LYS A 24 -5.93 -4.34 -18.17
CA LYS A 24 -6.22 -5.60 -17.46
C LYS A 24 -5.00 -6.51 -17.20
N HIS A 25 -3.95 -6.36 -17.98
CA HIS A 25 -2.71 -7.16 -17.87
C HIS A 25 -1.66 -6.51 -16.96
N LYS A 26 -1.99 -5.39 -16.30
CA LYS A 26 -1.07 -4.66 -15.42
C LYS A 26 -1.54 -4.71 -13.98
N MET A 27 -0.57 -4.83 -13.08
CA MET A 27 -0.81 -4.73 -11.64
C MET A 27 -0.76 -3.28 -11.15
N VAL A 28 -1.50 -2.98 -10.10
CA VAL A 28 -1.41 -1.73 -9.33
C VAL A 28 -0.97 -2.07 -7.92
N VAL A 29 0.18 -1.54 -7.53
CA VAL A 29 0.72 -1.67 -6.18
C VAL A 29 0.36 -0.40 -5.41
N LEU A 30 -0.52 -0.54 -4.42
CA LEU A 30 -1.01 0.55 -3.58
C LEU A 30 0.00 0.81 -2.46
N GLY A 31 0.68 1.96 -2.52
CA GLY A 31 1.57 2.47 -1.48
C GLY A 31 0.78 3.12 -0.35
N LEU A 32 0.18 2.30 0.53
CA LEU A 32 -0.69 2.77 1.62
C LEU A 32 0.02 2.85 2.98
N VAL A 33 1.14 2.15 3.13
CA VAL A 33 1.91 2.12 4.39
C VAL A 33 2.99 3.20 4.36
N THR A 34 2.96 4.11 5.33
CA THR A 34 3.90 5.23 5.35
C THR A 34 5.26 4.79 5.88
N THR A 35 6.32 5.22 5.19
CA THR A 35 7.71 5.07 5.61
C THR A 35 8.23 6.26 6.43
N LYS A 36 7.39 7.29 6.63
CA LYS A 36 7.76 8.54 7.32
C LYS A 36 7.48 8.52 8.82
N LYS A 37 6.71 7.53 9.30
CA LYS A 37 6.25 7.42 10.70
C LYS A 37 6.39 5.97 11.18
N ALA A 38 6.94 5.80 12.38
CA ALA A 38 7.15 4.48 12.99
C ALA A 38 5.85 3.76 13.36
N ALA A 39 4.81 4.50 13.76
CA ALA A 39 3.54 3.92 14.17
C ALA A 39 2.91 3.09 13.04
N LEU A 40 2.46 1.89 13.37
CA LEU A 40 1.73 1.03 12.44
C LEU A 40 0.39 1.66 12.04
N GLU A 41 0.03 1.44 10.79
CA GLU A 41 -1.27 1.78 10.26
C GLU A 41 -2.36 0.93 10.93
N ASN A 42 -3.58 1.47 10.95
CA ASN A 42 -4.72 0.68 11.35
C ASN A 42 -5.06 -0.31 10.22
N LYS A 43 -5.11 -1.61 10.53
CA LYS A 43 -5.40 -2.65 9.53
C LYS A 43 -6.76 -2.49 8.87
N ASP A 44 -7.79 -2.15 9.63
CA ASP A 44 -9.14 -2.02 9.09
C ASP A 44 -9.22 -0.84 8.13
N GLU A 45 -8.48 0.24 8.40
CA GLU A 45 -8.31 1.34 7.46
C GLU A 45 -7.61 0.89 6.16
N LEU A 46 -6.51 0.13 6.28
CA LEU A 46 -5.81 -0.40 5.10
C LEU A 46 -6.73 -1.28 4.25
N LYS A 47 -7.46 -2.22 4.88
CA LYS A 47 -8.41 -3.10 4.21
C LYS A 47 -9.54 -2.30 3.54
N ARG A 48 -10.08 -1.29 4.22
CA ARG A 48 -11.11 -0.40 3.65
C ARG A 48 -10.59 0.36 2.42
N ARG A 49 -9.35 0.84 2.45
CA ARG A 49 -8.72 1.53 1.32
C ARG A 49 -8.49 0.58 0.13
N ILE A 50 -8.11 -0.67 0.39
CA ILE A 50 -7.99 -1.70 -0.64
C ILE A 50 -9.36 -2.02 -1.25
N GLU A 51 -10.40 -2.14 -0.42
CA GLU A 51 -11.79 -2.34 -0.87
C GLU A 51 -12.30 -1.14 -1.70
N GLU A 52 -11.96 0.08 -1.31
CA GLU A 52 -12.28 1.28 -2.09
C GLU A 52 -11.63 1.23 -3.48
N ALA A 53 -10.35 0.86 -3.56
CA ALA A 53 -9.65 0.69 -4.82
C ALA A 53 -10.24 -0.44 -5.68
N SER A 54 -10.65 -1.56 -5.07
CA SER A 54 -11.19 -2.72 -5.78
C SER A 54 -12.56 -2.46 -6.44
N ARG A 55 -13.24 -1.37 -6.08
CA ARG A 55 -14.44 -0.89 -6.79
C ARG A 55 -14.14 -0.36 -8.18
N HIS A 56 -12.89 -0.03 -8.48
CA HIS A 56 -12.47 0.57 -9.75
C HIS A 56 -11.63 -0.37 -10.64
N ILE A 57 -10.99 -1.37 -10.04
CA ILE A 57 -10.14 -2.35 -10.72
C ILE A 57 -10.26 -3.70 -9.99
N PRO A 58 -10.21 -4.86 -10.67
CA PRO A 58 -10.31 -6.15 -10.01
C PRO A 58 -9.29 -6.35 -8.89
N LEU A 59 -9.69 -7.02 -7.80
CA LEU A 59 -8.85 -7.23 -6.63
C LEU A 59 -7.58 -8.03 -6.95
N GLU A 60 -7.64 -8.94 -7.93
CA GLU A 60 -6.50 -9.70 -8.44
C GLU A 60 -5.45 -8.85 -9.17
N GLN A 61 -5.82 -7.62 -9.58
CA GLN A 61 -4.88 -6.65 -10.15
C GLN A 61 -4.26 -5.73 -9.10
N LEU A 62 -4.60 -5.90 -7.81
CA LEU A 62 -4.11 -5.05 -6.72
C LEU A 62 -3.04 -5.76 -5.88
N ALA A 63 -2.14 -4.96 -5.32
CA ALA A 63 -1.17 -5.38 -4.31
C ALA A 63 -0.94 -4.26 -3.29
N LEU A 64 -0.40 -4.60 -2.11
CA LEU A 64 -0.08 -3.66 -1.03
C LEU A 64 1.44 -3.46 -0.93
N SER A 65 1.89 -2.23 -0.69
CA SER A 65 3.29 -1.92 -0.42
C SER A 65 3.44 -0.68 0.48
N PRO A 66 4.67 -0.38 0.96
CA PRO A 66 4.97 0.93 1.49
C PRO A 66 4.86 2.01 0.40
N GLN A 67 4.61 3.26 0.79
CA GLN A 67 4.59 4.40 -0.14
C GLN A 67 5.92 4.56 -0.90
N CYS A 68 7.05 4.26 -0.25
CA CYS A 68 8.39 4.51 -0.78
C CYS A 68 9.37 3.57 -0.09
N GLY A 69 10.65 3.61 -0.46
CA GLY A 69 11.68 2.90 0.29
C GLY A 69 11.96 3.52 1.66
N PHE A 70 12.38 2.70 2.62
CA PHE A 70 12.81 3.14 3.95
C PHE A 70 14.16 3.90 3.95
N SER A 71 14.88 3.93 2.83
CA SER A 71 16.17 4.61 2.67
C SER A 71 16.07 6.14 2.62
N SER A 72 14.86 6.72 2.55
CA SER A 72 14.63 8.15 2.36
C SER A 72 14.72 8.94 3.68
N GLY A 73 15.94 9.14 4.18
CA GLY A 73 16.26 9.97 5.35
C GLY A 73 16.06 11.48 5.18
N ILE A 74 15.09 11.93 4.38
CA ILE A 74 14.80 13.36 4.18
C ILE A 74 13.75 13.79 5.21
N GLY A 75 14.15 13.99 6.46
CA GLY A 75 13.24 14.56 7.47
C GLY A 75 13.46 14.20 8.94
N GLY A 76 14.52 13.46 9.30
CA GLY A 76 14.96 13.37 10.70
C GLY A 76 14.17 12.43 11.62
N ASN A 77 13.12 11.75 11.16
CA ASN A 77 12.56 10.61 11.90
C ASN A 77 13.09 9.30 11.29
N THR A 78 14.24 8.86 11.81
CA THR A 78 14.81 7.54 11.54
C THR A 78 13.97 6.48 12.23
N MET A 79 13.10 5.84 11.46
CA MET A 79 12.52 4.55 11.82
C MET A 79 13.67 3.55 11.99
N ASP A 80 13.79 2.91 13.16
CA ASP A 80 14.81 1.89 13.37
C ASP A 80 14.51 0.62 12.53
N ILE A 81 15.47 -0.30 12.49
CA ILE A 81 15.35 -1.51 11.68
C ILE A 81 14.17 -2.37 12.15
N ASP A 82 13.93 -2.47 13.46
CA ASP A 82 12.85 -3.28 14.02
C ASP A 82 11.48 -2.73 13.62
N GLN A 83 11.32 -1.40 13.60
CA GLN A 83 10.13 -0.72 13.13
C GLN A 83 9.93 -0.90 11.62
N GLN A 84 11.01 -0.92 10.83
CA GLN A 84 10.93 -1.23 9.39
C GLN A 84 10.46 -2.68 9.17
N PHE A 85 10.99 -3.64 9.94
CA PHE A 85 10.53 -5.02 9.90
C PHE A 85 9.08 -5.16 10.36
N ALA A 86 8.66 -4.44 11.40
CA ALA A 86 7.29 -4.43 11.86
C ALA A 86 6.33 -3.94 10.76
N LYS A 87 6.70 -2.91 10.00
CA LYS A 87 5.95 -2.42 8.84
C LYS A 87 5.84 -3.47 7.73
N LEU A 88 6.92 -4.18 7.43
CA LEU A 88 6.92 -5.23 6.42
C LEU A 88 6.06 -6.43 6.85
N ALA A 89 6.20 -6.88 8.09
CA ALA A 89 5.35 -7.94 8.66
C ALA A 89 3.87 -7.54 8.64
N HIS A 90 3.56 -6.29 8.97
CA HIS A 90 2.21 -5.75 8.92
C HIS A 90 1.61 -5.78 7.51
N ILE A 91 2.41 -5.46 6.48
CA ILE A 91 1.98 -5.56 5.07
C ILE A 91 1.66 -7.00 4.70
N VAL A 92 2.53 -7.95 5.08
CA VAL A 92 2.31 -9.38 4.80
C VAL A 92 1.02 -9.85 5.46
N GLU A 93 0.83 -9.53 6.73
CA GLU A 93 -0.36 -9.92 7.49
C GLU A 93 -1.66 -9.37 6.88
N VAL A 94 -1.68 -8.08 6.51
CA VAL A 94 -2.85 -7.50 5.81
C VAL A 94 -3.04 -8.13 4.44
N ALA A 95 -1.97 -8.44 3.72
CA ALA A 95 -2.07 -9.09 2.42
C ALA A 95 -2.63 -10.52 2.54
N GLU A 96 -2.24 -11.28 3.56
CA GLU A 96 -2.81 -12.59 3.86
C GLU A 96 -4.29 -12.49 4.24
N GLU A 97 -4.69 -11.50 5.05
CA GLU A 97 -6.10 -11.27 5.40
C GLU A 97 -6.96 -10.94 4.16
N VAL A 98 -6.41 -10.26 3.14
CA VAL A 98 -7.15 -9.82 1.95
C VAL A 98 -7.12 -10.85 0.81
N TRP A 99 -5.97 -11.47 0.55
CA TRP A 99 -5.77 -12.36 -0.61
C TRP A 99 -5.50 -13.82 -0.22
N GLY A 100 -5.25 -14.14 1.04
CA GLY A 100 -4.78 -15.47 1.51
C GLY A 100 -5.81 -16.60 1.54
N SER A 101 -6.97 -16.46 0.89
CA SER A 101 -7.90 -17.57 0.71
C SER A 101 -7.48 -18.42 -0.50
N SER A 102 -6.62 -19.41 -0.26
CA SER A 102 -6.29 -20.50 -1.18
C SER A 102 -6.39 -21.84 -0.48
#